data_AF-A0A934GZT1-F1
#
_entry.id   AF-A0A934GZT1-F1
#
_cell.length_a   1.000
_cell.length_b   1.000
_cell.length_c   1.000
_cell.angle_alpha   90.00
_cell.angle_beta   90.00
_cell.angle_gamma   90.00
#
_symmetry.space_group_name_H-M   'P 1'
#
loop_
_entity.id
_entity.type
_entity.pdbx_description
1 polymer ?
#
loop_
_entity_poly.entity_id
_entity_poly.type
_entity_poly.pdbx_seq_one_letter_code
_entity_poly.pdbx_strand_id
1 'polypeptide(L)'
;MLRSFLIYLSKAQWAQRIVTGWSFAWKAASRFVAGTKAEDAIRAIRELNEKGINVTLDHLGEHTSTMEEASQATGDILAALDEIDRAGVRANVSIKLTQIGMGLDESVCRDNLGRILQRAKEHQNFVRVDIEDTPYTDTTIAIYKAMLERGFTNRHFGMAVQSYLYRAEADTKSLLANKTTIRLVKGAYKEPPDKAFPKKADVDANYDLLTKLMIDASLAESSKLSEDGRLPPIPAIASHDEKRIEFAKTYAAKVGLPKNGLEFQMLYGIRRDLQEKLVKEGYPVRVYVPFGTHWYPYFMRRLAERPANIWFFVSNFFRG
;
A
#
# COMPACT_ATOMS: atom_id res chain seq x y z
N MET A 1 21.89 -14.65 -3.92
CA MET A 1 22.94 -13.88 -3.23
C MET A 1 22.68 -12.37 -3.26
N LEU A 2 22.50 -11.75 -4.44
CA LEU A 2 22.27 -10.29 -4.56
C LEU A 2 21.00 -9.77 -3.84
N ARG A 3 19.85 -10.45 -3.99
CA ARG A 3 18.60 -10.08 -3.28
C ARG A 3 18.79 -10.07 -1.75
N SER A 4 19.39 -11.12 -1.20
CA SER A 4 19.64 -11.24 0.25
C SER A 4 20.61 -10.16 0.74
N PHE A 5 21.63 -9.82 -0.06
CA PHE A 5 22.57 -8.75 0.26
C PHE A 5 21.89 -7.37 0.27
N LEU A 6 21.02 -7.06 -0.71
CA LEU A 6 20.26 -5.81 -0.73
C LEU A 6 19.27 -5.70 0.43
N ILE A 7 18.61 -6.81 0.80
CA ILE A 7 17.74 -6.87 1.98
C ILE A 7 18.54 -6.71 3.29
N TYR A 8 19.76 -7.24 3.35
CA TYR A 8 20.66 -6.98 4.48
C TYR A 8 21.03 -5.50 4.57
N LEU A 9 21.44 -4.89 3.45
CA LEU A 9 21.80 -3.47 3.41
C LEU A 9 20.64 -2.54 3.75
N SER A 10 19.38 -2.94 3.48
CA SER A 10 18.20 -2.15 3.88
C SER A 10 18.02 -2.06 5.39
N LYS A 11 18.64 -2.97 6.17
CA LYS A 11 18.60 -2.98 7.64
C LYS A 11 19.88 -2.42 8.28
N ALA A 12 20.92 -2.14 7.49
CA ALA A 12 22.23 -1.74 7.97
C ALA A 12 22.33 -0.21 8.15
N GLN A 13 22.32 0.27 9.39
CA GLN A 13 22.38 1.70 9.71
C GLN A 13 23.65 2.41 9.18
N TRP A 14 24.80 1.72 9.17
CA TRP A 14 26.05 2.27 8.62
C TRP A 14 25.94 2.52 7.10
N ALA A 15 25.31 1.59 6.37
CA ALA A 15 25.13 1.70 4.92
C ALA A 15 24.14 2.81 4.59
N GLN A 16 23.06 2.94 5.38
CA GLN A 16 22.11 4.03 5.28
C GLN A 16 22.80 5.40 5.39
N ARG A 17 23.61 5.63 6.44
CA ARG A 17 24.29 6.92 6.65
C ARG A 17 25.20 7.33 5.49
N ILE A 18 25.88 6.36 4.87
CA ILE A 18 26.77 6.61 3.73
C ILE A 18 25.96 6.93 2.48
N VAL A 19 24.97 6.10 2.16
CA VAL A 19 24.24 6.18 0.88
C VAL A 19 23.28 7.38 0.83
N THR A 20 22.69 7.78 1.96
CA THR A 20 21.77 8.93 1.98
C THR A 20 22.47 10.27 1.73
N GLY A 21 23.79 10.34 1.92
CA GLY A 21 24.59 11.53 1.63
C GLY A 21 24.95 11.69 0.15
N TRP A 22 24.66 10.71 -0.70
CA TRP A 22 25.06 10.72 -2.10
C TRP A 22 23.97 11.27 -3.01
N SER A 23 24.28 12.32 -3.77
CA SER A 23 23.35 12.98 -4.69
C SER A 23 22.82 12.04 -5.78
N PHE A 24 23.64 11.09 -6.26
CA PHE A 24 23.21 10.10 -7.25
C PHE A 24 22.27 9.03 -6.66
N ALA A 25 22.44 8.68 -5.38
CA ALA A 25 21.56 7.74 -4.70
C ALA A 25 20.16 8.34 -4.57
N TRP A 26 20.07 9.63 -4.25
CA TRP A 26 18.81 10.37 -4.30
C TRP A 26 18.21 10.41 -5.71
N LYS A 27 19.01 10.67 -6.75
CA LYS A 27 18.53 10.67 -8.15
C LYS A 27 17.94 9.32 -8.58
N ALA A 28 18.46 8.22 -8.07
CA ALA A 28 17.90 6.89 -8.30
C ALA A 28 16.64 6.64 -7.46
N ALA A 29 16.64 7.07 -6.20
CA ALA A 29 15.53 6.90 -5.26
C ALA A 29 14.30 7.76 -5.62
N SER A 30 14.49 8.97 -6.14
CA SER A 30 13.42 9.91 -6.52
C SER A 30 12.51 9.39 -7.64
N ARG A 31 12.94 8.34 -8.35
CA ARG A 31 12.07 7.59 -9.27
C ARG A 31 10.93 6.87 -8.53
N PHE A 32 11.19 6.41 -7.31
CA PHE A 32 10.33 5.55 -6.51
C PHE A 32 9.78 6.24 -5.26
N VAL A 33 10.30 7.41 -4.89
CA VAL A 33 9.92 8.20 -3.70
C VAL A 33 9.64 9.63 -4.14
N ALA A 34 8.51 10.21 -3.75
CA ALA A 34 8.08 11.54 -4.22
C ALA A 34 8.97 12.68 -3.71
N GLY A 35 9.54 12.52 -2.53
CA GLY A 35 10.40 13.51 -1.88
C GLY A 35 10.52 13.22 -0.39
N THR A 36 11.16 14.14 0.34
CA THR A 36 11.31 14.02 1.80
C THR A 36 10.33 14.88 2.58
N LYS A 37 9.59 15.77 1.91
CA LYS A 37 8.64 16.71 2.52
C LYS A 37 7.22 16.50 2.00
N ALA A 38 6.23 16.99 2.73
CA ALA A 38 4.82 16.89 2.35
C ALA A 38 4.55 17.64 1.03
N GLU A 39 5.19 18.78 0.78
CA GLU A 39 5.00 19.56 -0.44
C GLU A 39 5.46 18.80 -1.69
N ASP A 40 6.52 18.00 -1.57
CA ASP A 40 6.99 17.13 -2.64
C ASP A 40 5.97 16.02 -2.96
N ALA A 41 5.36 15.45 -1.91
CA ALA A 41 4.31 14.45 -2.04
C ALA A 41 3.08 15.05 -2.74
N ILE A 42 2.62 16.23 -2.32
CA ILE A 42 1.48 16.91 -2.95
C ILE A 42 1.75 17.26 -4.42
N ARG A 43 2.97 17.71 -4.76
CA ARG A 43 3.36 17.94 -6.17
C ARG A 43 3.25 16.67 -7.00
N ALA A 44 3.82 15.56 -6.52
CA ALA A 44 3.73 14.27 -7.21
C ALA A 44 2.28 13.77 -7.33
N ILE A 45 1.43 14.01 -6.32
CA ILE A 45 0.01 13.69 -6.37
C ILE A 45 -0.69 14.47 -7.49
N ARG A 46 -0.45 15.79 -7.60
CA ARG A 46 -1.08 16.62 -8.63
C ARG A 46 -0.72 16.12 -10.03
N GLU A 47 0.55 15.83 -10.28
CA GLU A 47 1.01 15.27 -11.56
C GLU A 47 0.33 13.93 -11.91
N LEU A 48 0.10 13.06 -10.93
CA LEU A 48 -0.62 11.80 -11.13
C LEU A 48 -2.12 12.03 -11.34
N ASN A 49 -2.72 12.95 -10.57
CA ASN A 49 -4.12 13.30 -10.68
C ASN A 49 -4.44 13.93 -12.04
N GLU A 50 -3.56 14.75 -12.62
CA GLU A 50 -3.72 15.28 -13.99
C GLU A 50 -3.81 14.16 -15.04
N LYS A 51 -3.19 13.01 -14.77
CA LYS A 51 -3.22 11.81 -15.62
C LYS A 51 -4.40 10.87 -15.34
N GLY A 52 -5.36 11.27 -14.49
CA GLY A 52 -6.47 10.40 -14.11
C GLY A 52 -6.13 9.36 -13.03
N ILE A 53 -4.95 9.44 -12.41
CA ILE A 53 -4.46 8.45 -11.44
C ILE A 53 -4.68 8.97 -10.02
N ASN A 54 -5.36 8.18 -9.19
CA ASN A 54 -5.53 8.44 -7.75
C ASN A 54 -4.24 8.09 -6.99
N VAL A 55 -4.08 8.60 -5.76
CA VAL A 55 -2.91 8.28 -4.93
C VAL A 55 -3.29 7.65 -3.60
N THR A 56 -2.40 6.81 -3.09
CA THR A 56 -2.30 6.50 -1.66
C THR A 56 -0.92 6.92 -1.18
N LEU A 57 -0.84 7.83 -0.23
CA LEU A 57 0.41 8.29 0.37
C LEU A 57 0.86 7.30 1.44
N ASP A 58 2.16 7.04 1.49
CA ASP A 58 2.81 6.26 2.56
C ASP A 58 3.92 7.12 3.14
N HIS A 59 3.72 7.57 4.39
CA HIS A 59 4.77 8.30 5.10
C HIS A 59 5.80 7.28 5.59
N LEU A 60 7.00 7.33 5.00
CA LEU A 60 8.05 6.37 5.23
C LEU A 60 8.54 6.43 6.67
N GLY A 61 8.24 5.36 7.40
CA GLY A 61 8.73 5.00 8.72
C GLY A 61 8.24 3.59 9.05
N GLU A 62 9.06 2.75 9.65
CA GLU A 62 8.70 1.40 10.07
C GLU A 62 9.34 1.10 11.42
N HIS A 63 8.65 0.34 12.27
CA HIS A 63 9.10 -0.10 13.59
C HIS A 63 9.55 1.03 14.53
N THR A 64 8.58 1.80 15.03
CA THR A 64 8.85 2.74 16.13
C THR A 64 9.27 1.97 17.36
N SER A 65 10.40 2.35 17.95
CA SER A 65 10.99 1.71 19.12
C SER A 65 10.63 2.42 20.43
N THR A 66 10.06 3.63 20.35
CA THR A 66 9.58 4.38 21.51
C THR A 66 8.17 4.94 21.32
N MET A 67 7.53 5.28 22.45
CA MET A 67 6.20 5.89 22.49
C MET A 67 6.17 7.26 21.81
N GLU A 68 7.27 8.02 21.94
CA GLU A 68 7.45 9.32 21.32
C GLU A 68 7.53 9.20 19.80
N GLU A 69 8.27 8.20 19.29
CA GLU A 69 8.35 7.92 17.85
C GLU A 69 6.98 7.52 17.28
N ALA A 70 6.22 6.67 17.98
CA ALA A 70 4.86 6.29 17.59
C ALA A 70 3.90 7.50 17.55
N SER A 71 4.01 8.38 18.54
CA SER A 71 3.23 9.63 18.61
C SER A 71 3.60 10.59 17.48
N GLN A 72 4.90 10.75 17.18
CA GLN A 72 5.39 11.57 16.08
C GLN A 72 4.89 11.04 14.74
N ALA A 73 5.01 9.73 14.48
CA ALA A 73 4.51 9.13 13.25
C ALA A 73 3.00 9.30 13.08
N THR A 74 2.24 9.19 14.19
CA THR A 74 0.81 9.49 14.20
C THR A 74 0.55 10.96 13.82
N GLY A 75 1.33 11.89 14.36
CA GLY A 75 1.28 13.31 13.99
C GLY A 75 1.57 13.57 12.50
N ASP A 76 2.57 12.90 11.95
CA ASP A 76 2.93 13.02 10.53
C ASP A 76 1.82 12.49 9.61
N ILE A 77 1.16 11.40 9.99
CA ILE A 77 0.00 10.85 9.27
C ILE A 77 -1.19 11.82 9.32
N LEU A 78 -1.47 12.42 10.49
CA LEU A 78 -2.52 13.42 10.64
C LEU A 78 -2.24 14.64 9.77
N ALA A 79 -1.00 15.13 9.75
CA ALA A 79 -0.59 16.23 8.88
C ALA A 79 -0.73 15.88 7.40
N ALA A 80 -0.40 14.64 7.00
CA ALA A 80 -0.60 14.20 5.61
C ALA A 80 -2.08 14.20 5.21
N LEU A 81 -2.99 13.81 6.11
CA LEU A 81 -4.43 13.89 5.87
C LEU A 81 -4.90 15.35 5.72
N ASP A 82 -4.42 16.25 6.57
CA ASP A 82 -4.72 17.69 6.50
C ASP A 82 -4.24 18.31 5.19
N GLU A 83 -3.04 17.94 4.75
CA GLU A 83 -2.44 18.43 3.51
C GLU A 83 -3.18 17.93 2.27
N ILE A 84 -3.61 16.67 2.25
CA ILE A 84 -4.45 16.14 1.18
C ILE A 84 -5.75 16.92 1.08
N ASP A 85 -6.38 17.19 2.22
CA ASP A 85 -7.65 17.90 2.26
C ASP A 85 -7.50 19.35 1.78
N ARG A 86 -6.55 20.08 2.39
CA ARG A 86 -6.20 21.47 2.03
C ARG A 86 -5.86 21.62 0.55
N ALA A 87 -5.14 20.67 -0.02
CA ALA A 87 -4.73 20.71 -1.42
C ALA A 87 -5.85 20.30 -2.40
N GLY A 88 -6.96 19.73 -1.91
CA GLY A 88 -8.08 19.28 -2.74
C GLY A 88 -7.72 18.13 -3.69
N VAL A 89 -6.68 17.34 -3.37
CA VAL A 89 -6.16 16.30 -4.26
C VAL A 89 -6.87 14.95 -4.07
N ARG A 90 -6.84 14.11 -5.11
CA ARG A 90 -7.41 12.75 -5.14
C ARG A 90 -6.42 11.75 -4.56
N ALA A 91 -6.25 11.81 -3.24
CA ALA A 91 -5.35 10.95 -2.50
C ALA A 91 -5.98 10.46 -1.19
N ASN A 92 -5.51 9.30 -0.72
CA ASN A 92 -5.77 8.77 0.61
C ASN A 92 -4.44 8.34 1.25
N VAL A 93 -4.46 7.73 2.44
CA VAL A 93 -3.22 7.35 3.15
C VAL A 93 -3.16 5.84 3.37
N SER A 94 -1.96 5.26 3.28
CA SER A 94 -1.63 3.90 3.74
C SER A 94 -0.75 3.99 4.98
N ILE A 95 -1.00 3.14 5.97
CA ILE A 95 -0.30 3.13 7.25
C ILE A 95 0.09 1.71 7.64
N LYS A 96 1.18 1.57 8.40
CA LYS A 96 1.58 0.31 9.05
C LYS A 96 1.35 0.44 10.54
N LEU A 97 0.80 -0.59 11.17
CA LEU A 97 0.44 -0.50 12.60
C LEU A 97 1.69 -0.52 13.48
N THR A 98 2.78 -1.18 13.06
CA THR A 98 4.06 -1.11 13.80
C THR A 98 4.66 0.29 13.85
N GLN A 99 4.29 1.16 12.92
CA GLN A 99 4.73 2.56 12.88
C GLN A 99 4.01 3.43 13.93
N ILE A 100 2.83 3.01 14.40
CA ILE A 100 2.02 3.79 15.33
C ILE A 100 1.85 3.11 16.70
N GLY A 101 2.75 2.16 17.01
CA GLY A 101 2.88 1.59 18.35
C GLY A 101 2.48 0.13 18.50
N MET A 102 2.10 -0.61 17.44
CA MET A 102 1.67 -2.02 17.57
C MET A 102 2.74 -2.92 18.20
N GLY A 103 4.02 -2.66 17.93
CA GLY A 103 5.14 -3.41 18.53
C GLY A 103 5.49 -3.00 19.96
N LEU A 104 4.89 -1.92 20.48
CA LEU A 104 5.17 -1.36 21.80
C LEU A 104 4.05 -1.72 22.78
N ASP A 105 2.82 -1.34 22.43
CA ASP A 105 1.63 -1.56 23.23
C ASP A 105 0.38 -1.50 22.34
N GLU A 106 -0.48 -2.52 22.43
CA GLU A 106 -1.67 -2.62 21.59
C GLU A 106 -2.67 -1.48 21.85
N SER A 107 -2.84 -1.06 23.11
CA SER A 107 -3.77 0.01 23.47
C SER A 107 -3.33 1.35 22.87
N VAL A 108 -2.02 1.63 22.90
CA VAL A 108 -1.41 2.80 22.27
C VAL A 108 -1.65 2.80 20.76
N CYS A 109 -1.42 1.66 20.11
CA CYS A 109 -1.69 1.51 18.68
C CYS A 109 -3.17 1.78 18.35
N ARG A 110 -4.09 1.25 19.16
CA ARG A 110 -5.53 1.42 18.95
C ARG A 110 -5.98 2.87 19.15
N ASP A 111 -5.39 3.58 20.10
CA ASP A 111 -5.73 4.98 20.35
C ASP A 111 -5.12 5.91 19.29
N ASN A 112 -3.88 5.66 18.85
CA ASN A 112 -3.28 6.36 17.72
C ASN A 112 -4.05 6.12 16.42
N LEU A 113 -4.43 4.87 16.14
CA LEU A 113 -5.28 4.54 15.00
C LEU A 113 -6.62 5.25 15.10
N GLY A 114 -7.26 5.25 16.27
CA GLY A 114 -8.52 5.97 16.50
C GLY A 114 -8.43 7.46 16.17
N ARG A 115 -7.35 8.14 16.57
CA ARG A 115 -7.08 9.54 16.21
C ARG A 115 -6.97 9.74 14.70
N ILE A 116 -6.22 8.88 14.02
CA ILE A 116 -6.04 8.91 12.55
C ILE A 116 -7.37 8.70 11.84
N LEU A 117 -8.16 7.71 12.25
CA LEU A 117 -9.45 7.41 11.64
C LEU A 117 -10.48 8.51 11.89
N GLN A 118 -10.44 9.15 13.07
CA GLN A 118 -11.28 10.30 13.36
C GLN A 118 -10.95 11.48 12.44
N ARG A 119 -9.67 11.77 12.21
CA ARG A 119 -9.26 12.80 11.24
C ARG A 119 -9.65 12.45 9.80
N ALA A 120 -9.48 11.19 9.40
CA ALA A 120 -9.92 10.74 8.07
C ALA A 120 -11.43 10.91 7.89
N LYS A 121 -12.23 10.66 8.95
CA LYS A 121 -13.67 10.89 8.93
C LYS A 121 -14.03 12.38 8.78
N GLU A 122 -13.34 13.26 9.49
CA GLU A 122 -13.51 14.73 9.39
C GLU A 122 -13.29 15.23 7.96
N HIS A 123 -12.26 14.72 7.29
CA HIS A 123 -11.89 15.10 5.91
C HIS A 123 -12.58 14.27 4.82
N GLN A 124 -13.56 13.43 5.19
CA GLN A 124 -14.21 12.47 4.29
C GLN A 124 -13.20 11.62 3.48
N ASN A 125 -12.05 11.33 4.08
CA ASN A 125 -10.94 10.60 3.47
C ASN A 125 -10.90 9.14 3.94
N PHE A 126 -9.95 8.39 3.41
CA PHE A 126 -9.78 6.96 3.62
C PHE A 126 -8.37 6.63 4.11
N VAL A 127 -8.27 5.61 4.97
CA VAL A 127 -7.00 5.07 5.46
C VAL A 127 -6.92 3.58 5.14
N ARG A 128 -5.85 3.16 4.47
CA ARG A 128 -5.53 1.76 4.27
C ARG A 128 -4.59 1.30 5.38
N VAL A 129 -5.01 0.33 6.18
CA VAL A 129 -4.11 -0.45 7.02
C VAL A 129 -3.36 -1.44 6.13
N ASP A 130 -2.07 -1.19 5.91
CA ASP A 130 -1.18 -2.16 5.27
C ASP A 130 -0.96 -3.36 6.18
N ILE A 131 -0.62 -4.49 5.57
CA ILE A 131 -0.43 -5.76 6.26
C ILE A 131 1.05 -6.12 6.27
N GLU A 132 1.55 -6.46 7.46
CA GLU A 132 2.96 -6.71 7.74
C GLU A 132 3.26 -8.22 7.71
N ASP A 133 4.36 -8.69 8.30
CA ASP A 133 4.71 -10.12 8.32
C ASP A 133 3.82 -10.94 9.28
N THR A 134 3.90 -12.27 9.17
CA THR A 134 2.99 -13.19 9.87
C THR A 134 2.91 -13.03 11.40
N PRO A 135 3.95 -12.60 12.14
CA PRO A 135 3.82 -12.34 13.57
C PRO A 135 2.77 -11.27 13.92
N TYR A 136 2.48 -10.35 13.00
CA TYR A 136 1.56 -9.22 13.23
C TYR A 136 0.19 -9.40 12.58
N THR A 137 -0.03 -10.45 11.79
CA THR A 137 -1.26 -10.60 10.98
C THR A 137 -2.51 -10.70 11.87
N ASP A 138 -2.48 -11.52 12.93
CA ASP A 138 -3.62 -11.67 13.83
C ASP A 138 -3.92 -10.38 14.60
N THR A 139 -2.90 -9.76 15.17
CA THR A 139 -3.04 -8.48 15.89
C THR A 139 -3.58 -7.39 14.97
N THR A 140 -3.13 -7.34 13.72
CA THR A 140 -3.61 -6.37 12.73
C THR A 140 -5.11 -6.54 12.46
N ILE A 141 -5.56 -7.79 12.23
CA ILE A 141 -6.98 -8.10 12.02
C ILE A 141 -7.81 -7.81 13.27
N ALA A 142 -7.29 -8.12 14.46
CA ALA A 142 -7.96 -7.85 15.74
C ALA A 142 -8.15 -6.34 15.98
N ILE A 143 -7.09 -5.54 15.79
CA ILE A 143 -7.15 -4.07 15.91
C ILE A 143 -8.17 -3.49 14.92
N TYR A 144 -8.19 -3.99 13.67
CA TYR A 144 -9.15 -3.55 12.67
C TYR A 144 -10.60 -3.83 13.08
N LYS A 145 -10.90 -5.05 13.54
CA LYS A 145 -12.22 -5.40 14.06
C LYS A 145 -12.60 -4.53 15.27
N ALA A 146 -11.66 -4.29 16.17
CA ALA A 146 -11.87 -3.42 17.32
C ALA A 146 -12.16 -1.96 16.93
N MET A 147 -11.66 -1.47 15.79
CA MET A 147 -12.04 -0.15 15.27
C MET A 147 -13.47 -0.14 14.69
N LEU A 148 -13.90 -1.23 14.05
CA LEU A 148 -15.30 -1.38 13.63
C LEU A 148 -16.24 -1.37 14.84
N GLU A 149 -15.90 -2.10 15.90
CA GLU A 149 -16.66 -2.12 17.16
C GLU A 149 -16.71 -0.74 17.85
N ARG A 150 -15.64 0.06 17.71
CA ARG A 150 -15.61 1.47 18.17
C ARG A 150 -16.47 2.42 17.32
N GLY A 151 -17.11 1.95 16.26
CA GLY A 151 -18.03 2.73 15.42
C GLY A 151 -17.40 3.36 14.18
N PHE A 152 -16.15 3.02 13.84
CA PHE A 152 -15.60 3.34 12.53
C PHE A 152 -16.21 2.43 11.46
N THR A 153 -16.28 2.92 10.22
CA THR A 153 -16.92 2.18 9.13
C THR A 153 -15.98 2.07 7.93
N ASN A 154 -16.27 1.15 7.02
CA ASN A 154 -15.45 0.92 5.82
C ASN A 154 -15.46 2.10 4.83
N ARG A 155 -16.20 3.18 5.12
CA ARG A 155 -16.11 4.43 4.38
C ARG A 155 -14.83 5.21 4.67
N HIS A 156 -14.19 4.95 5.82
CA HIS A 156 -13.02 5.68 6.27
C HIS A 156 -11.76 4.83 6.36
N PHE A 157 -11.89 3.50 6.36
CA PHE A 157 -10.72 2.63 6.37
C PHE A 157 -10.97 1.22 5.85
N GLY A 158 -9.89 0.56 5.46
CA GLY A 158 -9.87 -0.83 5.03
C GLY A 158 -8.49 -1.44 5.25
N MET A 159 -8.30 -2.68 4.81
CA MET A 159 -7.09 -3.45 5.12
C MET A 159 -6.46 -4.07 3.86
N ALA A 160 -5.19 -4.43 3.92
CA ALA A 160 -4.53 -5.26 2.91
C ALA A 160 -4.51 -6.75 3.29
N VAL A 161 -4.52 -7.65 2.29
CA VAL A 161 -4.42 -9.11 2.46
C VAL A 161 -3.35 -9.66 1.53
N GLN A 162 -2.60 -10.67 1.98
CA GLN A 162 -1.49 -11.28 1.24
C GLN A 162 -1.87 -12.66 0.70
N SER A 163 -1.93 -12.83 -0.62
CA SER A 163 -2.38 -14.09 -1.24
C SER A 163 -1.43 -15.27 -1.04
N TYR A 164 -0.17 -15.03 -0.67
CA TYR A 164 0.80 -16.11 -0.42
C TYR A 164 0.54 -16.88 0.89
N LEU A 165 -0.33 -16.43 1.79
CA LEU A 165 -0.58 -17.11 3.06
C LEU A 165 -1.69 -18.14 2.90
N TYR A 166 -1.54 -19.30 3.55
CA TYR A 166 -2.58 -20.33 3.56
C TYR A 166 -3.90 -19.82 4.17
N ARG A 167 -3.82 -18.94 5.18
CA ARG A 167 -4.97 -18.33 5.88
C ARG A 167 -5.74 -17.29 5.04
N ALA A 168 -5.16 -16.79 3.95
CA ALA A 168 -5.66 -15.61 3.25
C ALA A 168 -7.10 -15.75 2.75
N GLU A 169 -7.53 -16.95 2.34
CA GLU A 169 -8.91 -17.20 1.92
C GLU A 169 -9.91 -17.01 3.06
N ALA A 170 -9.64 -17.59 4.22
CA ALA A 170 -10.51 -17.49 5.39
C ALA A 170 -10.59 -16.03 5.89
N ASP A 171 -9.44 -15.35 5.99
CA ASP A 171 -9.40 -13.95 6.39
C ASP A 171 -10.14 -13.05 5.40
N THR A 172 -9.96 -13.26 4.09
CA THR A 172 -10.65 -12.47 3.05
C THR A 172 -12.16 -12.65 3.17
N LYS A 173 -12.68 -13.88 3.34
CA LYS A 173 -14.12 -14.11 3.55
C LYS A 173 -14.65 -13.41 4.80
N SER A 174 -13.90 -13.47 5.91
CA SER A 174 -14.28 -12.80 7.17
C SER A 174 -14.32 -11.27 7.03
N LEU A 175 -13.36 -10.68 6.31
CA LEU A 175 -13.31 -9.24 6.04
C LEU A 175 -14.44 -8.81 5.09
N LEU A 176 -14.70 -9.58 4.03
CA LEU A 176 -15.79 -9.30 3.09
C LEU A 176 -17.18 -9.40 3.74
N ALA A 177 -17.37 -10.31 4.70
CA ALA A 177 -18.61 -10.37 5.49
C ALA A 177 -18.87 -9.06 6.28
N ASN A 178 -17.80 -8.34 6.63
CA ASN A 178 -17.87 -7.02 7.24
C ASN A 178 -17.87 -5.88 6.22
N LYS A 179 -17.97 -6.17 4.91
CA LYS A 179 -17.90 -5.21 3.80
C LYS A 179 -16.59 -4.41 3.73
N THR A 180 -15.52 -4.98 4.30
CA THR A 180 -14.21 -4.34 4.31
C THR A 180 -13.75 -4.11 2.89
N THR A 181 -13.31 -2.89 2.59
CA THR A 181 -12.54 -2.62 1.39
C THR A 181 -11.20 -3.33 1.52
N ILE A 182 -10.74 -4.10 0.53
CA ILE A 182 -9.52 -4.93 0.63
C ILE A 182 -8.52 -4.56 -0.47
N ARG A 183 -7.27 -4.30 -0.07
CA ARG A 183 -6.11 -4.27 -0.98
C ARG A 183 -5.51 -5.67 -1.07
N LEU A 184 -5.58 -6.31 -2.23
CA LEU A 184 -5.00 -7.63 -2.43
C LEU A 184 -3.58 -7.53 -2.99
N VAL A 185 -2.60 -8.02 -2.23
CA VAL A 185 -1.19 -8.13 -2.64
C VAL A 185 -0.77 -9.61 -2.69
N LYS A 186 0.33 -9.93 -3.37
CA LYS A 186 0.91 -11.29 -3.28
C LYS A 186 1.51 -11.56 -1.90
N GLY A 187 2.23 -10.58 -1.35
CA GLY A 187 3.03 -10.71 -0.14
C GLY A 187 4.45 -10.23 -0.39
N ALA A 188 5.03 -9.51 0.57
CA ALA A 188 6.34 -8.84 0.42
C ALA A 188 7.42 -9.40 1.35
N TYR A 189 7.02 -10.17 2.37
CA TYR A 189 7.92 -10.68 3.40
C TYR A 189 8.44 -12.07 3.05
N LYS A 190 9.48 -12.49 3.76
CA LYS A 190 10.03 -13.84 3.64
C LYS A 190 9.40 -14.71 4.73
N GLU A 191 8.33 -15.39 4.37
CA GLU A 191 7.59 -16.26 5.28
C GLU A 191 8.08 -17.71 5.21
N PRO A 192 7.95 -18.47 6.31
CA PRO A 192 8.32 -19.87 6.33
C PRO A 192 7.26 -20.73 5.60
N PRO A 193 7.65 -21.91 5.07
CA PRO A 193 6.81 -22.72 4.19
C PRO A 193 5.58 -23.35 4.87
N ASP A 194 5.56 -23.39 6.20
CA ASP A 194 4.41 -23.80 7.03
C ASP A 194 3.32 -22.71 7.12
N LYS A 195 3.64 -21.46 6.76
CA LYS A 195 2.68 -20.34 6.76
C LYS A 195 2.30 -19.84 5.36
N ALA A 196 3.22 -19.98 4.39
CA ALA A 196 3.06 -19.43 3.06
C ALA A 196 3.37 -20.45 1.95
N PHE A 197 2.64 -20.31 0.84
CA PHE A 197 2.87 -21.09 -0.37
C PHE A 197 4.31 -20.89 -0.88
N PRO A 198 5.13 -21.95 -0.97
CA PRO A 198 6.50 -21.82 -1.43
C PRO A 198 6.59 -21.66 -2.96
N LYS A 199 5.59 -22.18 -3.70
CA LYS A 199 5.57 -22.13 -5.16
C LYS A 199 4.79 -20.92 -5.65
N LYS A 200 5.38 -20.19 -6.59
CA LYS A 200 4.73 -19.03 -7.24
C LYS A 200 3.39 -19.38 -7.88
N ALA A 201 3.25 -20.58 -8.44
CA ALA A 201 2.01 -21.01 -9.07
C ALA A 201 0.84 -21.06 -8.08
N ASP A 202 1.09 -21.51 -6.86
CA ASP A 202 0.06 -21.59 -5.81
C ASP A 202 -0.30 -20.18 -5.29
N VAL A 203 0.69 -19.30 -5.13
CA VAL A 203 0.46 -17.87 -4.78
C VAL A 203 -0.40 -17.17 -5.85
N ASP A 204 -0.09 -17.41 -7.12
CA ASP A 204 -0.81 -16.85 -8.26
C ASP A 204 -2.24 -17.37 -8.35
N ALA A 205 -2.44 -18.68 -8.14
CA ALA A 205 -3.76 -19.31 -8.12
C ALA A 205 -4.62 -18.77 -6.97
N ASN A 206 -4.03 -18.62 -5.78
CA ASN A 206 -4.73 -18.04 -4.64
C ASN A 206 -5.03 -16.55 -4.86
N TYR A 207 -4.13 -15.79 -5.50
CA TYR A 207 -4.40 -14.40 -5.86
C TYR A 207 -5.63 -14.28 -6.77
N ASP A 208 -5.74 -15.14 -7.79
CA ASP A 208 -6.88 -15.18 -8.70
C ASP A 208 -8.17 -15.62 -7.98
N LEU A 209 -8.09 -16.60 -7.05
CA LEU A 209 -9.23 -16.99 -6.20
C LEU A 209 -9.75 -15.82 -5.35
N LEU A 210 -8.87 -15.14 -4.63
CA LEU A 210 -9.23 -14.01 -3.76
C LEU A 210 -9.78 -12.83 -4.57
N THR A 211 -9.22 -12.59 -5.76
CA THR A 211 -9.73 -11.57 -6.70
C THR A 211 -11.19 -11.82 -7.07
N LYS A 212 -11.57 -13.08 -7.35
CA LYS A 212 -12.97 -13.42 -7.63
C LYS A 212 -13.88 -13.11 -6.43
N LEU A 213 -13.50 -13.55 -5.23
CA LEU A 213 -14.27 -13.32 -4.01
C LEU A 213 -14.52 -11.82 -3.78
N MET A 214 -13.48 -10.99 -3.97
CA MET A 214 -13.58 -9.55 -3.80
C MET A 214 -14.43 -8.87 -4.89
N ILE A 215 -14.37 -9.34 -6.14
CA ILE A 215 -15.21 -8.85 -7.24
C ILE A 215 -16.69 -9.21 -7.00
N ASP A 216 -16.97 -10.45 -6.59
CA ASP A 216 -18.34 -10.90 -6.29
C ASP A 216 -18.95 -10.08 -5.14
N ALA A 217 -18.16 -9.81 -4.08
CA ALA A 217 -18.57 -8.94 -2.99
C ALA A 217 -18.79 -7.48 -3.45
N SER A 218 -17.94 -6.97 -4.34
CA SER A 218 -18.12 -5.63 -4.92
C SER A 218 -19.43 -5.49 -5.66
N LEU A 219 -19.80 -6.52 -6.44
CA LEU A 219 -21.04 -6.54 -7.21
C LEU A 219 -22.25 -6.59 -6.27
N ALA A 220 -22.23 -7.46 -5.26
CA ALA A 220 -23.31 -7.60 -4.29
C ALA A 220 -23.55 -6.29 -3.49
N GLU A 221 -22.47 -5.60 -3.12
CA GLU A 221 -22.55 -4.35 -2.35
C GLU A 221 -22.66 -3.09 -3.22
N SER A 222 -22.69 -3.24 -4.56
CA SER A 222 -22.60 -2.10 -5.50
C SER A 222 -21.43 -1.16 -5.18
N SER A 223 -20.32 -1.71 -4.70
CA SER A 223 -19.16 -0.95 -4.29
C SER A 223 -18.46 -0.34 -5.51
N LYS A 224 -18.15 0.95 -5.41
CA LYS A 224 -17.52 1.74 -6.47
C LYS A 224 -16.59 2.80 -5.87
N LEU A 225 -15.64 3.26 -6.67
CA LEU A 225 -14.82 4.44 -6.38
C LEU A 225 -15.72 5.66 -6.07
N SER A 226 -15.37 6.44 -5.05
CA SER A 226 -16.02 7.72 -4.78
C SER A 226 -15.73 8.76 -5.87
N GLU A 227 -16.58 9.77 -5.98
CA GLU A 227 -16.46 10.84 -6.99
C GLU A 227 -15.16 11.64 -6.84
N ASP A 228 -14.71 11.87 -5.61
CA ASP A 228 -13.44 12.52 -5.29
C ASP A 228 -12.20 11.61 -5.43
N GLY A 229 -12.40 10.32 -5.75
CA GLY A 229 -11.34 9.33 -5.90
C GLY A 229 -10.61 8.94 -4.60
N ARG A 230 -11.04 9.43 -3.42
CA ARG A 230 -10.38 9.16 -2.13
C ARG A 230 -10.74 7.77 -1.58
N LEU A 231 -12.00 7.35 -1.68
CA LEU A 231 -12.47 6.03 -1.24
C LEU A 231 -12.44 5.02 -2.39
N PRO A 232 -11.59 3.97 -2.31
CA PRO A 232 -11.55 2.91 -3.32
C PRO A 232 -12.74 1.94 -3.21
N PRO A 233 -13.12 1.26 -4.31
CA PRO A 233 -14.07 0.15 -4.26
C PRO A 233 -13.50 -1.03 -3.48
N ILE A 234 -14.36 -1.99 -3.08
CA ILE A 234 -13.96 -3.18 -2.31
C ILE A 234 -12.72 -3.86 -2.89
N PRO A 235 -12.67 -4.23 -4.19
CA PRO A 235 -11.51 -4.85 -4.78
C PRO A 235 -10.48 -3.80 -5.23
N ALA A 236 -9.44 -3.63 -4.43
CA ALA A 236 -8.21 -2.95 -4.80
C ALA A 236 -7.12 -3.96 -5.16
N ILE A 237 -6.98 -4.27 -6.46
CA ILE A 237 -6.06 -5.27 -6.99
C ILE A 237 -4.66 -4.64 -7.14
N ALA A 238 -3.80 -4.88 -6.15
CA ALA A 238 -2.45 -4.32 -6.11
C ALA A 238 -1.42 -5.28 -6.70
N SER A 239 -1.11 -5.10 -7.99
CA SER A 239 -0.18 -5.96 -8.73
C SER A 239 0.40 -5.26 -9.96
N HIS A 240 1.62 -5.63 -10.34
CA HIS A 240 2.24 -5.29 -11.64
C HIS A 240 2.31 -6.48 -12.59
N ASP A 241 1.68 -7.60 -12.22
CA ASP A 241 1.61 -8.82 -13.01
C ASP A 241 0.42 -8.74 -13.97
N GLU A 242 0.70 -8.58 -15.26
CA GLU A 242 -0.32 -8.43 -16.29
C GLU A 242 -1.29 -9.61 -16.35
N LYS A 243 -0.84 -10.84 -16.04
CA LYS A 243 -1.72 -12.00 -16.05
C LYS A 243 -2.81 -11.89 -14.98
N ARG A 244 -2.46 -11.35 -13.80
CA ARG A 244 -3.41 -11.13 -12.69
C ARG A 244 -4.37 -9.99 -13.00
N ILE A 245 -3.88 -8.94 -13.65
CA ILE A 245 -4.70 -7.80 -14.08
C ILE A 245 -5.71 -8.23 -15.15
N GLU A 246 -5.26 -8.95 -16.17
CA GLU A 246 -6.16 -9.47 -17.22
C GLU A 246 -7.17 -10.48 -16.68
N PHE A 247 -6.77 -11.32 -15.71
CA PHE A 247 -7.70 -12.19 -15.00
C PHE A 247 -8.81 -11.39 -14.30
N ALA A 248 -8.45 -10.36 -13.52
CA ALA A 248 -9.40 -9.51 -12.82
C ALA A 248 -10.37 -8.80 -13.79
N LYS A 249 -9.84 -8.23 -14.88
CA LYS A 249 -10.64 -7.59 -15.94
C LYS A 249 -11.63 -8.56 -16.58
N THR A 250 -11.15 -9.75 -16.95
CA THR A 250 -11.96 -10.79 -17.60
C THR A 250 -13.07 -11.27 -16.69
N TYR A 251 -12.76 -11.53 -15.41
CA TYR A 251 -13.76 -11.97 -14.45
C TYR A 251 -14.79 -10.89 -14.14
N ALA A 252 -14.36 -9.64 -13.91
CA ALA A 252 -15.26 -8.50 -13.69
C ALA A 252 -16.23 -8.29 -14.86
N ALA A 253 -15.73 -8.36 -16.10
CA ALA A 253 -16.57 -8.29 -17.30
C ALA A 253 -17.57 -9.45 -17.38
N LYS A 254 -17.13 -10.68 -17.05
CA LYS A 254 -17.98 -11.88 -17.05
C LYS A 254 -19.17 -11.75 -16.09
N VAL A 255 -18.97 -11.17 -14.91
CA VAL A 255 -20.03 -11.00 -13.90
C VAL A 255 -20.77 -9.66 -14.02
N GLY A 256 -20.43 -8.84 -15.01
CA GLY A 256 -21.09 -7.55 -15.25
C GLY A 256 -20.74 -6.45 -14.24
N LEU A 257 -19.60 -6.56 -13.53
CA LEU A 257 -19.16 -5.50 -12.61
C LEU A 257 -18.75 -4.25 -13.42
N PRO A 258 -19.32 -3.06 -13.12
CA PRO A 258 -18.88 -1.80 -13.73
C PRO A 258 -17.39 -1.53 -13.45
N LYS A 259 -16.69 -0.88 -14.40
CA LYS A 259 -15.25 -0.63 -14.28
C LYS A 259 -14.87 0.16 -13.01
N ASN A 260 -15.73 1.08 -12.56
CA ASN A 260 -15.49 1.86 -11.33
C ASN A 260 -15.70 1.04 -10.03
N GLY A 261 -16.19 -0.20 -10.12
CA GLY A 261 -16.23 -1.16 -9.03
C GLY A 261 -14.95 -1.96 -8.85
N LEU A 262 -13.92 -1.76 -9.69
CA LEU A 262 -12.64 -2.45 -9.63
C LEU A 262 -11.49 -1.45 -9.75
N GLU A 263 -10.62 -1.36 -8.74
CA GLU A 263 -9.44 -0.48 -8.80
C GLU A 263 -8.15 -1.29 -8.90
N PHE A 264 -7.24 -0.86 -9.79
CA PHE A 264 -5.88 -1.40 -9.88
C PHE A 264 -4.90 -0.51 -9.13
N GLN A 265 -4.01 -1.13 -8.36
CA GLN A 265 -3.02 -0.39 -7.58
C GLN A 265 -1.59 -0.79 -7.91
N MET A 266 -0.71 0.21 -8.01
CA MET A 266 0.69 0.01 -8.39
C MET A 266 1.62 0.93 -7.61
N LEU A 267 2.85 0.48 -7.42
CA LEU A 267 3.91 1.30 -6.82
C LEU A 267 4.34 2.45 -7.73
N TYR A 268 4.67 3.59 -7.12
CA TYR A 268 5.23 4.75 -7.80
C TYR A 268 6.53 4.40 -8.54
N GLY A 269 6.68 4.91 -9.76
CA GLY A 269 7.86 4.64 -10.60
C GLY A 269 7.90 3.27 -11.30
N ILE A 270 6.95 2.37 -11.04
CA ILE A 270 6.94 1.00 -11.59
C ILE A 270 5.77 0.80 -12.55
N ARG A 271 6.09 0.36 -13.79
CA ARG A 271 5.10 0.10 -14.85
C ARG A 271 4.16 1.28 -15.14
N ARG A 272 4.73 2.49 -15.28
CA ARG A 272 3.96 3.71 -15.63
C ARG A 272 3.17 3.54 -16.93
N ASP A 273 3.73 2.78 -17.89
CA ASP A 273 3.05 2.34 -19.12
C ASP A 273 1.73 1.63 -18.84
N LEU A 274 1.72 0.71 -17.87
CA LEU A 274 0.54 -0.07 -17.52
C LEU A 274 -0.47 0.76 -16.71
N GLN A 275 0.02 1.65 -15.84
CA GLN A 275 -0.84 2.61 -15.11
C GLN A 275 -1.64 3.47 -16.10
N GLU A 276 -0.96 4.11 -17.05
CA GLU A 276 -1.60 4.97 -18.06
C GLU A 276 -2.49 4.17 -19.02
N LYS A 277 -2.11 2.93 -19.37
CA LYS A 277 -2.94 2.01 -20.17
C LYS A 277 -4.28 1.72 -19.47
N LEU A 278 -4.26 1.36 -18.19
CA LEU A 278 -5.48 1.03 -17.43
C LEU A 278 -6.41 2.23 -17.26
N VAL A 279 -5.86 3.44 -17.07
CA VAL A 279 -6.66 4.67 -17.08
C VAL A 279 -7.34 4.89 -18.43
N LYS A 280 -6.61 4.72 -19.54
CA LYS A 280 -7.19 4.83 -20.91
C LYS A 280 -8.26 3.78 -21.18
N GLU A 281 -8.15 2.60 -20.56
CA GLU A 281 -9.19 1.58 -20.60
C GLU A 281 -10.40 1.92 -19.71
N GLY A 282 -10.37 3.00 -18.92
CA GLY A 282 -11.46 3.46 -18.08
C GLY A 282 -11.55 2.81 -16.70
N TYR A 283 -10.48 2.16 -16.24
CA TYR A 283 -10.39 1.63 -14.88
C TYR A 283 -9.85 2.69 -13.91
N PRO A 284 -10.37 2.74 -12.67
CA PRO A 284 -9.68 3.38 -11.57
C PRO A 284 -8.27 2.82 -11.38
N VAL A 285 -7.28 3.71 -11.30
CA VAL A 285 -5.90 3.37 -10.99
C VAL A 285 -5.46 4.19 -9.79
N ARG A 286 -4.84 3.53 -8.81
CA ARG A 286 -4.23 4.19 -7.65
C ARG A 286 -2.74 3.88 -7.54
N VAL A 287 -1.92 4.91 -7.41
CA VAL A 287 -0.48 4.73 -7.21
C VAL A 287 -0.10 4.91 -5.75
N TYR A 288 0.69 3.97 -5.24
CA TYR A 288 1.29 4.00 -3.91
C TYR A 288 2.54 4.85 -3.95
N VAL A 289 2.44 6.05 -3.36
CA VAL A 289 3.46 7.10 -3.40
C VAL A 289 4.10 7.23 -2.02
N PRO A 290 5.30 6.67 -1.84
CA PRO A 290 6.04 6.83 -0.61
C PRO A 290 6.74 8.19 -0.57
N PHE A 291 6.83 8.79 0.62
CA PHE A 291 7.54 10.04 0.86
C PHE A 291 8.09 10.09 2.29
N GLY A 292 9.07 10.97 2.54
CA GLY A 292 9.66 11.15 3.87
C GLY A 292 11.15 10.85 3.92
N THR A 293 11.75 11.11 5.07
CA THR A 293 13.22 11.05 5.26
C THR A 293 13.77 9.63 5.34
N HIS A 294 12.94 8.64 5.70
CA HIS A 294 13.33 7.22 5.81
C HIS A 294 13.25 6.46 4.47
N TRP A 295 13.66 7.10 3.38
CA TRP A 295 13.52 6.54 2.02
C TRP A 295 14.48 5.39 1.69
N TYR A 296 15.62 5.30 2.36
CA TYR A 296 16.67 4.35 2.02
C TYR A 296 16.27 2.88 2.17
N PRO A 297 15.71 2.40 3.31
CA PRO A 297 15.26 1.02 3.44
C PRO A 297 14.23 0.63 2.38
N TYR A 298 13.27 1.51 2.12
CA TYR A 298 12.27 1.34 1.07
C TYR A 298 12.92 1.19 -0.32
N PHE A 299 13.83 2.09 -0.67
CA PHE A 299 14.52 2.08 -1.95
C PHE A 299 15.33 0.78 -2.16
N MET A 300 16.04 0.31 -1.12
CA MET A 300 16.82 -0.92 -1.20
C MET A 300 15.93 -2.15 -1.44
N ARG A 301 14.74 -2.23 -0.83
CA ARG A 301 13.77 -3.29 -1.11
C ARG A 301 13.28 -3.24 -2.56
N ARG A 302 13.02 -2.05 -3.11
CA ARG A 302 12.65 -1.88 -4.53
C ARG A 302 13.74 -2.32 -5.50
N LEU A 303 15.02 -2.08 -5.16
CA LEU A 303 16.14 -2.60 -5.95
C LEU A 303 16.21 -4.13 -5.91
N ALA A 304 15.93 -4.73 -4.75
CA ALA A 304 16.02 -6.18 -4.55
C ALA A 304 14.94 -6.98 -5.30
N GLU A 305 13.83 -6.34 -5.68
CA GLU A 305 12.66 -7.00 -6.30
C GLU A 305 12.81 -7.31 -7.78
N ARG A 306 13.56 -6.51 -8.54
CA ARG A 306 13.79 -6.76 -9.97
C ARG A 306 15.23 -6.44 -10.38
N PRO A 307 15.92 -7.35 -11.09
CA PRO A 307 17.27 -7.09 -11.62
C PRO A 307 17.35 -5.83 -12.50
N ALA A 308 16.28 -5.50 -13.23
CA ALA A 308 16.20 -4.29 -14.05
C ALA A 308 16.31 -2.98 -13.23
N ASN A 309 15.82 -2.97 -11.98
CA ASN A 309 15.97 -1.82 -11.09
C ASN A 309 17.44 -1.62 -10.69
N ILE A 310 18.20 -2.71 -10.59
CA ILE A 310 19.64 -2.70 -10.28
C ILE A 310 20.44 -2.17 -11.48
N TRP A 311 20.13 -2.60 -12.70
CA TRP A 311 20.78 -2.08 -13.92
C TRP A 311 20.61 -0.57 -14.07
N PHE A 312 19.45 -0.03 -13.66
CA PHE A 312 19.23 1.41 -13.62
C PHE A 312 20.09 2.12 -12.55
N PHE A 313 20.25 1.53 -11.36
CA PHE A 313 21.13 2.07 -10.32
C PHE A 313 22.59 2.11 -10.79
N VAL A 314 23.07 1.00 -11.38
CA VAL A 314 24.43 0.86 -11.91
C VAL A 314 24.67 1.82 -13.08
N SER A 315 23.73 1.96 -14.02
CA SER A 315 23.91 2.87 -15.16
C SER A 315 23.91 4.35 -14.77
N ASN A 316 23.25 4.74 -13.67
CA ASN A 316 23.39 6.09 -13.11
C ASN A 316 24.71 6.30 -12.36
N PHE A 317 25.30 5.24 -11.77
CA PHE A 317 26.62 5.30 -11.12
C PHE A 317 27.75 5.58 -12.12
N PHE A 318 27.69 5.00 -13.32
CA PHE A 318 28.69 5.21 -14.39
C PHE A 318 28.42 6.43 -15.30
N ARG A 319 27.31 7.15 -15.07
CA ARG A 319 26.95 8.41 -15.77
C ARG A 319 27.14 9.65 -14.89
N GLY A 320 27.75 9.48 -13.72
CA GLY A 320 28.19 10.56 -12.84
C GLY A 320 29.55 11.09 -13.26
#